data_AF-A0A1H5UF22-F1
#
_entry.id   AF-A0A1H5UF22-F1
#
_cell.length_a   1.000
_cell.length_b   1.000
_cell.length_c   1.000
_cell.angle_alpha   90.00
_cell.angle_beta   90.00
_cell.angle_gamma   90.00
#
_symmetry.space_group_name_H-M   'P 1'
#
loop_
_entity.id
_entity.type
_entity.pdbx_description
1 polymer ?
#
loop_
_entity_poly.entity_id
_entity_poly.type
_entity_poly.pdbx_seq_one_letter_code
_entity_poly.pdbx_strand_id
1 'polypeptide(L)'
;MALSRDWIGARASVVLTLLVGVLSVVTGIANIGVGTGADFTLFGVVIPGVIRQVTAFTGTLTGFVLLLSAFGLQRRLRAAWYATLFLFPITAVQGVLQSSQLSLPLIALSVLALAIVGLNVRAFDRELSLTTSQIASLAALGGAQAYGTAGAFALREDFDGISTLLDAFYFTLVTGSTVGYGDITPNSAVGELFALSVLLVTVSSFAVVLGVVFTPLIEARFSKALGRMTEEQLDVLDNHVLVLGFGDLTEPILEELSTQADVLVVVDDEERARRLSERGYTVLTDDPSDEEAQHRGRIEAAQAVVAATNNDAEDALTILTARQLNPGVTIVAAATQRENINKLKRAGADTVISPATLGAHFLAESALGRQGAETLETHLLGDDGGGDIEAAAEAVGEAGDDGEDADHGGRADAGTETDHGGGAGGGDDGDPSERRE
;
A
#
# COMPACT_ATOMS: atom_id res chain seq x y z
N MET A 1 -11.68 -24.54 -3.94
CA MET A 1 -10.50 -25.39 -4.23
C MET A 1 -9.57 -24.88 -5.35
N ALA A 2 -9.95 -23.92 -6.20
CA ALA A 2 -9.05 -23.41 -7.25
C ALA A 2 -7.85 -22.58 -6.72
N LEU A 3 -8.11 -21.68 -5.77
CA LEU A 3 -7.14 -20.74 -5.20
C LEU A 3 -5.83 -21.38 -4.68
N SER A 4 -5.88 -22.61 -4.17
CA SER A 4 -4.68 -23.31 -3.68
C SER A 4 -3.76 -23.79 -4.81
N ARG A 5 -4.30 -24.13 -5.99
CA ARG A 5 -3.48 -24.58 -7.14
C ARG A 5 -2.67 -23.44 -7.74
N ASP A 6 -3.29 -22.29 -7.98
CA ASP A 6 -2.63 -21.14 -8.61
C ASP A 6 -1.52 -20.57 -7.71
N TRP A 7 -1.75 -20.56 -6.38
CA TRP A 7 -0.75 -20.13 -5.40
C TRP A 7 0.46 -21.09 -5.30
N ILE A 8 0.22 -22.41 -5.36
CA ILE A 8 1.30 -23.41 -5.43
C ILE A 8 2.06 -23.28 -6.77
N GLY A 9 1.36 -23.09 -7.89
CA GLY A 9 1.95 -22.89 -9.21
C GLY A 9 2.84 -21.64 -9.29
N ALA A 10 2.38 -20.52 -8.74
CA ALA A 10 3.15 -19.28 -8.64
C ALA A 10 4.44 -19.46 -7.81
N ARG A 11 4.33 -20.09 -6.63
CA ARG A 11 5.50 -20.37 -5.77
C ARG A 11 6.49 -21.32 -6.44
N ALA A 12 6.01 -22.39 -7.07
CA ALA A 12 6.87 -23.30 -7.83
C ALA A 12 7.60 -22.57 -8.96
N SER A 13 6.90 -21.73 -9.73
CA SER A 13 7.44 -20.90 -10.81
C SER A 13 8.58 -19.99 -10.33
N VAL A 14 8.40 -19.29 -9.21
CA VAL A 14 9.45 -18.46 -8.58
C VAL A 14 10.66 -19.30 -8.18
N VAL A 15 10.46 -20.39 -7.43
CA VAL A 15 11.56 -21.21 -6.90
C VAL A 15 12.36 -21.84 -8.03
N LEU A 16 11.71 -22.35 -9.08
CA LEU A 16 12.40 -22.94 -10.22
C LEU A 16 13.16 -21.89 -11.03
N THR A 17 12.61 -20.69 -11.23
CA THR A 17 13.34 -19.57 -11.86
C THR A 17 14.60 -19.21 -11.07
N LEU A 18 14.50 -19.13 -9.74
CA LEU A 18 15.62 -18.85 -8.86
C LEU A 18 16.69 -19.94 -8.94
N LEU A 19 16.30 -21.22 -8.90
CA LEU A 19 17.22 -22.34 -9.04
C LEU A 19 17.93 -22.37 -10.41
N VAL A 20 17.22 -22.08 -11.51
CA VAL A 20 17.85 -21.95 -12.84
C VAL A 20 18.81 -20.76 -12.86
N GLY A 21 18.42 -19.61 -12.32
CA GLY A 21 19.27 -18.42 -12.22
C GLY A 21 20.57 -18.70 -11.46
N VAL A 22 20.49 -19.26 -10.24
CA VAL A 22 21.66 -19.65 -9.45
C VAL A 22 22.52 -20.65 -10.20
N LEU A 23 21.93 -21.71 -10.75
CA LEU A 23 22.68 -22.75 -11.46
C LEU A 23 23.33 -22.23 -12.75
N SER A 24 22.72 -21.28 -13.46
CA SER A 24 23.30 -20.60 -14.62
C SER A 24 24.49 -19.73 -14.23
N VAL A 25 24.38 -18.97 -13.13
CA VAL A 25 25.50 -18.18 -12.58
C VAL A 25 26.64 -19.10 -12.16
N VAL A 26 26.38 -20.15 -11.38
CA VAL A 26 27.40 -21.11 -10.91
C VAL A 26 28.07 -21.83 -12.07
N THR A 27 27.29 -22.34 -13.03
CA THR A 27 27.82 -23.06 -14.20
C THR A 27 28.63 -22.12 -15.10
N GLY A 28 28.16 -20.89 -15.32
CA GLY A 28 28.91 -19.88 -16.07
C GLY A 28 30.23 -19.52 -15.40
N ILE A 29 30.22 -19.17 -14.11
CA ILE A 29 31.44 -18.82 -13.35
C ILE A 29 32.45 -19.97 -13.37
N ALA A 30 31.99 -21.20 -13.14
CA ALA A 30 32.85 -22.39 -13.15
C ALA A 30 33.51 -22.65 -14.52
N ASN A 31 32.94 -22.16 -15.63
CA ASN A 31 33.47 -22.34 -16.98
C ASN A 31 34.13 -21.07 -17.58
N ILE A 32 34.04 -19.89 -16.96
CA ILE A 32 34.70 -18.65 -17.45
C ILE A 32 36.24 -18.79 -17.46
N GLY A 33 36.80 -19.42 -16.42
CA GLY A 33 38.25 -19.61 -16.26
C GLY A 33 38.80 -20.88 -16.92
N VAL A 34 37.94 -21.76 -17.44
CA VAL A 34 38.36 -22.91 -18.25
C VAL A 34 38.70 -22.35 -19.63
N GLY A 35 39.99 -22.15 -19.88
CA GLY A 35 40.49 -21.44 -21.06
C GLY A 35 40.10 -22.07 -22.41
N THR A 36 40.66 -21.53 -23.49
CA THR A 36 40.43 -21.90 -24.90
C THR A 36 40.96 -23.30 -25.29
N GLY A 37 40.69 -24.30 -24.45
CA GLY A 37 40.95 -25.71 -24.69
C GLY A 37 40.21 -26.22 -25.92
N ALA A 38 40.77 -27.30 -26.48
CA ALA A 38 40.46 -27.83 -27.80
C ALA A 38 38.97 -27.85 -28.18
N ASP A 39 38.72 -27.60 -29.46
CA ASP A 39 37.41 -27.66 -30.09
C ASP A 39 36.69 -28.96 -29.73
N PHE A 40 35.40 -28.86 -29.43
CA PHE A 40 34.61 -29.99 -28.94
C PHE A 40 33.56 -30.38 -29.95
N THR A 41 33.36 -31.69 -30.12
CA THR A 41 32.33 -32.22 -31.01
C THR A 41 30.99 -32.28 -30.30
N LEU A 42 30.03 -31.46 -30.74
CA LEU A 42 28.64 -31.51 -30.29
C LEU A 42 27.76 -31.98 -31.47
N PHE A 43 27.02 -33.08 -31.29
CA PHE A 43 26.21 -33.70 -32.36
C PHE A 43 26.95 -33.94 -33.69
N GLY A 44 28.27 -34.20 -33.64
CA GLY A 44 29.11 -34.38 -34.82
C GLY A 44 29.66 -33.10 -35.45
N VAL A 45 29.26 -31.91 -34.96
CA VAL A 45 29.81 -30.61 -35.37
C VAL A 45 30.94 -30.20 -34.44
N VAL A 46 32.08 -29.79 -35.01
CA VAL A 46 33.22 -29.24 -34.25
C VAL A 46 32.90 -27.80 -33.86
N ILE A 47 32.77 -27.53 -32.56
CA ILE A 47 32.49 -26.20 -32.02
C ILE A 47 33.79 -25.59 -31.47
N PRO A 48 34.20 -24.39 -31.95
CA PRO A 48 35.37 -23.69 -31.45
C PRO A 48 35.35 -23.44 -29.95
N GLY A 49 36.48 -23.64 -29.27
CA GLY A 49 36.61 -23.42 -27.81
C GLY A 49 36.19 -22.01 -27.35
N VAL A 50 36.36 -20.99 -28.20
CA VAL A 50 35.92 -19.59 -27.96
C VAL A 50 34.41 -19.50 -27.69
N ILE A 51 33.59 -20.31 -28.38
CA ILE A 51 32.13 -20.30 -28.18
C ILE A 51 31.78 -20.74 -26.76
N ARG A 52 32.52 -21.69 -26.17
CA ARG A 52 32.31 -22.10 -24.77
C ARG A 52 32.58 -20.95 -23.80
N GLN A 53 33.64 -20.17 -24.00
CA GLN A 53 33.98 -19.04 -23.14
C GLN A 53 32.95 -17.90 -23.24
N VAL A 54 32.53 -17.54 -24.45
CA VAL A 54 31.45 -16.55 -24.68
C VAL A 54 30.13 -17.04 -24.08
N THR A 55 29.83 -18.34 -24.19
CA THR A 55 28.65 -18.96 -23.58
C THR A 55 28.73 -19.02 -22.05
N ALA A 56 29.92 -19.18 -21.47
CA ALA A 56 30.11 -19.14 -20.02
C ALA A 56 29.83 -17.73 -19.48
N PHE A 57 30.41 -16.70 -20.10
CA PHE A 57 30.16 -15.29 -19.74
C PHE A 57 28.71 -14.85 -19.98
N THR A 58 28.14 -15.12 -21.16
CA THR A 58 26.74 -14.77 -21.40
C THR A 58 25.78 -15.58 -20.52
N GLY A 59 26.12 -16.82 -20.15
CA GLY A 59 25.35 -17.65 -19.23
C GLY A 59 25.34 -17.14 -17.77
N THR A 60 26.41 -16.51 -17.28
CA THR A 60 26.36 -15.83 -15.97
C THR A 60 25.44 -14.62 -16.04
N LEU A 61 25.56 -13.80 -17.08
CA LEU A 61 24.71 -12.62 -17.29
C LEU A 61 23.23 -13.00 -17.39
N THR A 62 22.89 -13.98 -18.23
CA THR A 62 21.54 -14.56 -18.33
C THR A 62 21.05 -15.09 -16.98
N GLY A 63 21.93 -15.72 -16.20
CA GLY A 63 21.64 -16.17 -14.83
C GLY A 63 21.26 -15.03 -13.88
N PHE A 64 22.00 -13.91 -13.88
CA PHE A 64 21.65 -12.73 -13.07
C PHE A 64 20.32 -12.10 -13.51
N VAL A 65 20.05 -12.02 -14.81
CA VAL A 65 18.75 -11.53 -15.31
C VAL A 65 17.60 -12.47 -14.93
N LEU A 66 17.82 -13.79 -14.90
CA LEU A 66 16.86 -14.76 -14.37
C LEU A 66 16.61 -14.58 -12.87
N LEU A 67 17.63 -14.28 -12.06
CA LEU A 67 17.46 -13.98 -10.63
C LEU A 67 16.63 -12.70 -10.41
N LEU A 68 16.89 -11.65 -11.18
CA LEU A 68 16.08 -10.42 -11.17
C LEU A 68 14.63 -10.72 -11.60
N SER A 69 14.46 -11.57 -12.63
CA SER A 69 13.14 -11.99 -13.09
C SER A 69 12.41 -12.85 -12.05
N ALA A 70 13.10 -13.71 -11.30
CA ALA A 70 12.52 -14.48 -10.20
C ALA A 70 11.93 -13.57 -9.10
N PHE A 71 12.62 -12.47 -8.78
CA PHE A 71 12.09 -11.43 -7.88
C PHE A 71 10.89 -10.70 -8.49
N GLY A 72 10.89 -10.44 -9.80
CA GLY A 72 9.71 -9.91 -10.50
C GLY A 72 8.51 -10.86 -10.48
N LEU A 73 8.73 -12.18 -10.60
CA LEU A 73 7.69 -13.20 -10.46
C LEU A 73 7.13 -13.29 -9.03
N GLN A 74 7.93 -13.02 -7.99
CA GLN A 74 7.41 -12.91 -6.60
C GLN A 74 6.36 -11.80 -6.47
N ARG A 75 6.51 -10.72 -7.24
CA ARG A 75 5.57 -9.59 -7.33
C ARG A 75 4.46 -9.79 -8.38
N ARG A 76 4.33 -11.00 -8.94
CA ARG A 76 3.37 -11.38 -9.99
C ARG A 76 3.45 -10.57 -11.30
N LEU A 77 4.61 -10.00 -11.62
CA LEU A 77 4.75 -9.09 -12.78
C LEU A 77 4.71 -9.83 -14.13
N ARG A 78 3.80 -9.40 -15.02
CA ARG A 78 3.71 -9.84 -16.43
C ARG A 78 5.04 -9.71 -17.17
N ALA A 79 5.76 -8.60 -16.97
CA ALA A 79 7.05 -8.36 -17.62
C ALA A 79 8.11 -9.41 -17.25
N ALA A 80 8.12 -9.85 -15.98
CA ALA A 80 9.03 -10.90 -15.52
C ALA A 80 8.66 -12.29 -16.06
N TRP A 81 7.36 -12.55 -16.26
CA TRP A 81 6.86 -13.75 -16.93
C TRP A 81 7.30 -13.82 -18.41
N TYR A 82 7.14 -12.72 -19.16
CA TYR A 82 7.67 -12.64 -20.54
C TYR A 82 9.20 -12.77 -20.58
N ALA A 83 9.92 -12.13 -19.65
CA ALA A 83 11.38 -12.25 -19.58
C ALA A 83 11.82 -13.70 -19.33
N THR A 84 11.22 -14.40 -18.36
CA THR A 84 11.57 -15.81 -18.08
C THR A 84 11.24 -16.75 -19.23
N LEU A 85 10.09 -16.59 -19.91
CA LEU A 85 9.75 -17.31 -21.14
C LEU A 85 10.82 -17.17 -22.24
N PHE A 86 11.41 -15.98 -22.38
CA PHE A 86 12.46 -15.71 -23.36
C PHE A 86 13.85 -16.21 -22.90
N LEU A 87 14.15 -16.12 -21.60
CA LEU A 87 15.45 -16.46 -21.04
C LEU A 87 15.66 -17.97 -20.86
N PHE A 88 14.65 -18.77 -20.47
CA PHE A 88 14.85 -20.22 -20.27
C PHE A 88 15.30 -20.97 -21.54
N PRO A 89 14.77 -20.72 -22.76
CA PRO A 89 15.31 -21.30 -23.98
C PRO A 89 16.78 -20.93 -24.22
N ILE A 90 17.15 -19.67 -23.94
CA ILE A 90 18.53 -19.18 -24.07
C ILE A 90 19.44 -19.90 -23.07
N THR A 91 19.04 -20.00 -21.80
CA THR A 91 19.80 -20.73 -20.77
C THR A 91 19.96 -22.22 -21.09
N ALA A 92 18.92 -22.86 -21.64
CA ALA A 92 19.01 -24.25 -22.08
C ALA A 92 20.01 -24.42 -23.23
N VAL A 93 19.98 -23.55 -24.24
CA VAL A 93 20.96 -23.55 -25.35
C VAL A 93 22.37 -23.26 -24.85
N GLN A 94 22.55 -22.29 -23.94
CA GLN A 94 23.83 -22.01 -23.30
C GLN A 94 24.36 -23.23 -22.52
N GLY A 95 23.49 -23.94 -21.79
CA GLY A 95 23.85 -25.18 -21.10
C GLY A 95 24.33 -26.28 -22.05
N VAL A 96 23.68 -26.46 -23.21
CA VAL A 96 24.12 -27.40 -24.25
C VAL A 96 25.51 -27.03 -24.79
N LEU A 97 25.72 -25.74 -25.09
CA LEU A 97 26.99 -25.22 -25.62
C LEU A 97 28.15 -25.25 -24.60
N GLN A 98 27.87 -25.18 -23.29
CA GLN A 98 28.90 -25.29 -22.26
C GLN A 98 29.43 -26.73 -22.07
N SER A 99 28.63 -27.76 -22.38
CA SER A 99 29.03 -29.18 -22.36
C SER A 99 29.76 -29.61 -21.06
N SER A 100 29.23 -29.20 -19.90
CA SER A 100 29.83 -29.43 -18.57
C SER A 100 28.95 -30.37 -17.73
N GLN A 101 29.49 -31.03 -16.71
CA GLN A 101 28.70 -31.90 -15.82
C GLN A 101 27.55 -31.13 -15.14
N LEU A 102 27.78 -29.84 -14.84
CA LEU A 102 26.78 -28.94 -14.26
C LEU A 102 25.73 -28.44 -15.27
N SER A 103 25.96 -28.60 -16.58
CA SER A 103 25.02 -28.08 -17.59
C SER A 103 23.86 -29.02 -17.89
N LEU A 104 23.99 -30.33 -17.66
CA LEU A 104 22.88 -31.29 -17.73
C LEU A 104 21.71 -30.95 -16.77
N PRO A 105 21.93 -30.74 -15.45
CA PRO A 105 20.85 -30.31 -14.57
C PRO A 105 20.33 -28.90 -14.93
N LEU A 106 21.18 -28.00 -15.46
CA LEU A 106 20.75 -26.68 -15.91
C LEU A 106 19.77 -26.75 -17.09
N ILE A 107 20.03 -27.59 -18.09
CA ILE A 107 19.13 -27.81 -19.23
C ILE A 107 17.81 -28.40 -18.76
N ALA A 108 17.86 -29.48 -17.97
CA ALA A 108 16.66 -30.17 -17.49
C ALA A 108 15.78 -29.24 -16.64
N LEU A 109 16.39 -28.46 -15.76
CA LEU A 109 15.70 -27.49 -14.91
C LEU A 109 15.15 -26.31 -15.73
N SER A 110 15.87 -25.82 -16.75
CA SER A 110 15.40 -24.74 -17.64
C SER A 110 14.17 -25.16 -18.46
N VAL A 111 14.17 -26.39 -19.00
CA VAL A 111 13.02 -26.93 -19.74
C VAL A 111 11.82 -27.16 -18.81
N LEU A 112 12.05 -27.67 -17.59
CA LEU A 112 11.01 -27.81 -16.57
C LEU A 112 10.43 -26.46 -16.13
N ALA A 113 11.29 -25.44 -15.99
CA ALA A 113 10.88 -24.08 -15.66
C ALA A 113 10.03 -23.47 -16.77
N LEU A 114 10.46 -23.60 -18.02
CA LEU A 114 9.71 -23.12 -19.18
C LEU A 114 8.30 -23.72 -19.24
N ALA A 115 8.17 -25.03 -18.98
CA ALA A 115 6.87 -25.69 -18.92
C ALA A 115 6.00 -25.20 -17.75
N ILE A 116 6.54 -25.15 -16.53
CA ILE A 116 5.78 -24.77 -15.33
C ILE A 116 5.39 -23.29 -15.36
N VAL A 117 6.33 -22.40 -15.68
CA VAL A 117 6.08 -20.95 -15.78
C VAL A 117 5.13 -20.65 -16.93
N GLY A 118 5.29 -21.32 -18.08
CA GLY A 118 4.41 -21.18 -19.25
C GLY A 118 2.98 -21.68 -19.02
N LEU A 119 2.76 -22.67 -18.16
CA LEU A 119 1.40 -23.12 -17.79
C LEU A 119 0.71 -22.19 -16.78
N ASN A 120 1.48 -21.48 -15.94
CA ASN A 120 0.97 -20.63 -14.86
C ASN A 120 0.67 -19.17 -15.30
N VAL A 121 0.32 -18.92 -16.57
CA VAL A 121 0.09 -17.57 -17.13
C VAL A 121 -0.83 -16.70 -16.26
N ARG A 122 -1.91 -17.30 -15.74
CA ARG A 122 -2.94 -16.61 -14.95
C ARG A 122 -2.46 -16.12 -13.58
N ALA A 123 -1.31 -16.61 -13.10
CA ALA A 123 -0.74 -16.19 -11.82
C ALA A 123 0.13 -14.92 -11.92
N PHE A 124 0.40 -14.44 -13.14
CA PHE A 124 1.25 -13.28 -13.43
C PHE A 124 0.44 -12.24 -14.18
N ASP A 125 -0.47 -11.58 -13.47
CA ASP A 125 -1.46 -10.65 -13.97
C ASP A 125 -1.10 -9.17 -13.74
N ARG A 126 -0.18 -8.87 -12.83
CA ARG A 126 0.20 -7.50 -12.47
C ARG A 126 1.07 -6.85 -13.55
N GLU A 127 0.70 -5.64 -13.98
CA GLU A 127 1.48 -4.87 -14.95
C GLU A 127 2.59 -4.05 -14.27
N LEU A 128 3.62 -3.71 -15.03
CA LEU A 128 4.71 -2.86 -14.55
C LEU A 128 4.31 -1.39 -14.76
N SER A 129 3.63 -0.80 -13.78
CA SER A 129 3.37 0.64 -13.73
C SER A 129 4.67 1.40 -13.48
N LEU A 130 5.27 1.94 -14.54
CA LEU A 130 6.33 2.93 -14.43
C LEU A 130 5.72 4.34 -14.47
N THR A 131 6.15 5.21 -13.57
CA THR A 131 5.72 6.62 -13.60
C THR A 131 6.25 7.31 -14.86
N THR A 132 5.60 8.39 -15.29
CA THR A 132 6.08 9.21 -16.41
C THR A 132 7.52 9.69 -16.18
N SER A 133 7.90 10.00 -14.93
CA SER A 133 9.27 10.36 -14.57
C SER A 133 10.25 9.19 -14.68
N GLN A 134 9.86 7.95 -14.34
CA GLN A 134 10.68 6.74 -14.53
C GLN A 134 10.88 6.42 -16.01
N ILE A 135 9.84 6.54 -16.83
CA ILE A 135 9.95 6.34 -18.28
C ILE A 135 10.84 7.43 -18.90
N ALA A 136 10.65 8.69 -18.52
CA ALA A 136 11.45 9.80 -19.02
C ALA A 136 12.93 9.71 -18.59
N SER A 137 13.23 9.29 -17.35
CA SER A 137 14.61 9.14 -16.88
C SER A 137 15.32 7.97 -17.55
N LEU A 138 14.66 6.82 -17.72
CA LEU A 138 15.21 5.68 -18.47
C LEU A 138 15.43 6.03 -19.95
N ALA A 139 14.50 6.77 -20.57
CA ALA A 139 14.67 7.26 -21.94
C ALA A 139 15.82 8.26 -22.06
N ALA A 140 15.96 9.18 -21.10
CA ALA A 140 17.08 10.13 -21.05
C ALA A 140 18.42 9.41 -20.88
N LEU A 141 18.52 8.41 -20.00
CA LEU A 141 19.71 7.59 -19.81
C LEU A 141 20.06 6.79 -21.07
N GLY A 142 19.07 6.16 -21.71
CA GLY A 142 19.27 5.46 -22.99
C GLY A 142 19.73 6.41 -24.11
N GLY A 143 19.13 7.61 -24.19
CA GLY A 143 19.52 8.66 -25.12
C GLY A 143 20.93 9.20 -24.86
N ALA A 144 21.30 9.41 -23.60
CA ALA A 144 22.64 9.82 -23.18
C ALA A 144 23.70 8.77 -23.53
N GLN A 145 23.41 7.50 -23.25
CA GLN A 145 24.28 6.37 -23.60
C GLN A 145 24.43 6.25 -25.13
N ALA A 146 23.36 6.42 -25.90
CA ALA A 146 23.39 6.41 -27.35
C ALA A 146 24.16 7.60 -27.93
N TYR A 147 23.96 8.81 -27.40
CA TYR A 147 24.68 10.03 -27.78
C TYR A 147 26.19 9.89 -27.56
N GLY A 148 26.61 9.47 -26.35
CA GLY A 148 28.01 9.26 -26.05
C GLY A 148 28.63 8.16 -26.91
N THR A 149 27.95 7.00 -27.04
CA THR A 149 28.45 5.88 -27.84
C THR A 149 28.61 6.25 -29.31
N ALA A 150 27.59 6.88 -29.91
CA ALA A 150 27.63 7.25 -31.33
C ALA A 150 28.64 8.38 -31.60
N GLY A 151 28.70 9.38 -30.72
CA GLY A 151 29.65 10.49 -30.87
C GLY A 151 31.10 10.05 -30.63
N ALA A 152 31.37 9.24 -29.61
CA ALA A 152 32.72 8.72 -29.32
C ALA A 152 33.20 7.75 -30.42
N PHE A 153 32.29 6.96 -31.03
CA PHE A 153 32.64 6.14 -32.19
C PHE A 153 32.83 6.95 -33.48
N ALA A 154 32.08 8.04 -33.67
CA ALA A 154 32.25 8.94 -34.81
C ALA A 154 33.55 9.77 -34.71
N LEU A 155 33.91 10.21 -33.51
CA LEU A 155 35.15 10.94 -33.17
C LEU A 155 36.29 10.02 -32.72
N ARG A 156 36.24 8.72 -33.04
CA ARG A 156 37.22 7.72 -32.56
C ARG A 156 38.68 8.04 -32.91
N GLU A 157 38.92 8.89 -33.90
CA GLU A 157 40.27 9.35 -34.29
C GLU A 157 40.81 10.40 -33.31
N ASP A 158 39.93 11.12 -32.61
CA ASP A 158 40.21 12.08 -31.54
C ASP A 158 40.31 11.44 -30.14
N PHE A 159 40.30 10.11 -30.04
CA PHE A 159 40.34 9.35 -28.78
C PHE A 159 41.36 8.20 -28.83
N ASP A 160 42.16 8.08 -27.78
CA ASP A 160 43.01 6.91 -27.58
C ASP A 160 42.18 5.76 -26.98
N GLY A 161 42.23 4.58 -27.61
CA GLY A 161 41.57 3.36 -27.12
C GLY A 161 40.19 3.04 -27.72
N ILE A 162 39.64 3.87 -28.62
CA ILE A 162 38.36 3.56 -29.31
C ILE A 162 38.61 2.96 -30.69
N SER A 163 38.41 1.65 -30.83
CA SER A 163 38.51 0.92 -32.10
C SER A 163 37.17 0.34 -32.57
N THR A 164 36.32 -0.08 -31.62
CA THR A 164 35.02 -0.71 -31.85
C THR A 164 33.88 0.12 -31.25
N LEU A 165 32.65 -0.18 -31.67
CA LEU A 165 31.44 0.38 -31.06
C LEU A 165 31.29 -0.03 -29.58
N LEU A 166 31.86 -1.18 -29.19
CA LEU A 166 31.87 -1.65 -27.81
C LEU A 166 32.80 -0.80 -26.94
N ASP A 167 33.95 -0.37 -27.46
CA ASP A 167 34.90 0.52 -26.77
C ASP A 167 34.25 1.90 -26.50
N ALA A 168 33.54 2.44 -27.49
CA ALA A 168 32.79 3.69 -27.37
C ALA A 168 31.61 3.59 -26.38
N PHE A 169 30.92 2.45 -26.36
CA PHE A 169 29.86 2.16 -25.38
C PHE A 169 30.43 2.05 -23.97
N TYR A 170 31.55 1.35 -23.83
CA TYR A 170 32.27 1.19 -22.57
C TYR A 170 32.75 2.53 -22.01
N PHE A 171 33.42 3.37 -22.82
CA PHE A 171 33.79 4.74 -22.44
C PHE A 171 32.60 5.54 -21.90
N THR A 172 31.49 5.54 -22.65
CA THR A 172 30.28 6.27 -22.27
C THR A 172 29.67 5.75 -20.96
N LEU A 173 29.67 4.44 -20.76
CA LEU A 173 29.16 3.79 -19.56
C LEU A 173 30.04 4.07 -18.33
N VAL A 174 31.36 4.00 -18.48
CA VAL A 174 32.36 4.25 -17.42
C VAL A 174 32.38 5.73 -17.00
N THR A 175 32.24 6.66 -17.95
CA THR A 175 32.11 8.09 -17.66
C THR A 175 30.74 8.40 -17.02
N GLY A 176 29.65 7.86 -17.55
CA GLY A 176 28.30 8.06 -17.02
C GLY A 176 28.08 7.52 -15.61
N SER A 177 28.66 6.34 -15.32
CA SER A 177 28.65 5.74 -13.97
C SER A 177 29.63 6.39 -12.99
N THR A 178 30.35 7.45 -13.39
CA THR A 178 31.35 8.16 -12.58
C THR A 178 32.53 7.30 -12.11
N VAL A 179 32.77 6.14 -12.73
CA VAL A 179 33.89 5.26 -12.41
C VAL A 179 35.20 5.80 -12.99
N GLY A 180 35.19 6.26 -14.24
CA GLY A 180 36.29 7.00 -14.85
C GLY A 180 37.66 6.29 -14.79
N TYR A 181 37.77 5.05 -15.28
CA TYR A 181 39.03 4.28 -15.24
C TYR A 181 40.24 4.97 -15.89
N GLY A 182 40.03 5.92 -16.81
CA GLY A 182 41.09 6.70 -17.46
C GLY A 182 41.90 5.93 -18.50
N ASP A 183 41.37 4.80 -18.97
CA ASP A 183 41.94 3.92 -19.99
C ASP A 183 41.56 4.32 -21.43
N ILE A 184 40.47 5.09 -21.59
CA ILE A 184 40.09 5.76 -22.84
C ILE A 184 40.03 7.27 -22.57
N THR A 185 40.80 8.05 -23.33
CA THR A 185 40.94 9.50 -23.16
C THR A 185 40.95 10.23 -24.51
N PRO A 186 40.41 11.46 -24.59
CA PRO A 186 40.55 12.28 -25.78
C PRO A 186 42.02 12.67 -26.01
N ASN A 187 42.45 12.71 -27.27
CA ASN A 187 43.81 13.12 -27.68
C ASN A 187 43.82 14.43 -28.50
N SER A 188 42.64 15.03 -28.71
CA SER A 188 42.43 16.27 -29.46
C SER A 188 41.49 17.24 -28.73
N ALA A 189 41.60 18.54 -29.02
CA ALA A 189 40.73 19.57 -28.45
C ALA A 189 39.23 19.38 -28.82
N VAL A 190 38.94 18.73 -29.97
CA VAL A 190 37.55 18.39 -30.36
C VAL A 190 37.06 17.20 -29.52
N GLY A 191 37.92 16.19 -29.32
CA GLY A 191 37.67 15.07 -28.42
C GLY A 191 37.44 15.52 -26.98
N GLU A 192 38.23 16.47 -26.46
CA GLU A 192 38.06 17.05 -25.12
C GLU A 192 36.71 17.75 -24.94
N LEU A 193 36.34 18.63 -25.88
CA LEU A 193 35.05 19.34 -25.82
C LEU A 193 33.87 18.37 -25.89
N PHE A 194 33.98 17.30 -26.69
CA PHE A 194 32.98 16.24 -26.74
C PHE A 194 32.97 15.38 -25.46
N ALA A 195 34.12 15.05 -24.89
CA ALA A 195 34.19 14.31 -23.62
C ALA A 195 33.53 15.10 -22.47
N LEU A 196 33.69 16.43 -22.45
CA LEU A 196 33.00 17.32 -21.50
C LEU A 196 31.48 17.34 -21.71
N SER A 197 30.99 17.35 -22.96
CA SER A 197 29.55 17.30 -23.21
C SER A 197 28.94 15.94 -22.89
N VAL A 198 29.65 14.84 -23.18
CA VAL A 198 29.27 13.49 -22.75
C VAL A 198 29.17 13.43 -21.23
N LEU A 199 30.22 13.84 -20.51
CA LEU A 199 30.25 13.84 -19.04
C LEU A 199 29.02 14.55 -18.46
N LEU A 200 28.71 15.76 -18.93
CA LEU A 200 27.58 16.53 -18.42
C LEU A 200 26.23 15.83 -18.69
N VAL A 201 26.04 15.26 -19.89
CA VAL A 201 24.80 14.59 -20.29
C VAL A 201 24.62 13.23 -19.59
N THR A 202 25.67 12.40 -19.54
CA THR A 202 25.59 11.05 -18.98
C THR A 202 25.51 11.07 -17.46
N VAL A 203 26.34 11.87 -16.77
CA VAL A 203 26.34 11.92 -15.29
C VAL A 203 25.01 12.48 -14.78
N SER A 204 24.47 13.53 -15.40
CA SER A 204 23.15 14.06 -15.06
C SER A 204 22.04 13.02 -15.27
N SER A 205 22.07 12.28 -16.39
CA SER A 205 21.05 11.25 -16.69
C SER A 205 21.11 10.07 -15.72
N PHE A 206 22.32 9.62 -15.35
CA PHE A 206 22.52 8.60 -14.31
C PHE A 206 22.00 9.07 -12.94
N ALA A 207 22.31 10.31 -12.54
CA ALA A 207 21.84 10.88 -11.27
C ALA A 207 20.31 10.99 -11.21
N VAL A 208 19.66 11.41 -12.29
CA VAL A 208 18.19 11.49 -12.38
C VAL A 208 17.55 10.10 -12.30
N VAL A 209 18.08 9.09 -13.01
CA VAL A 209 17.59 7.70 -12.89
C VAL A 209 17.76 7.19 -11.46
N LEU A 210 18.91 7.45 -10.82
CA LEU A 210 19.15 7.03 -9.44
C LEU A 210 18.12 7.64 -8.48
N GLY A 211 17.89 8.95 -8.54
CA GLY A 211 16.87 9.61 -7.71
C GLY A 211 15.47 9.05 -7.97
N VAL A 212 15.04 9.02 -9.23
CA VAL A 212 13.67 8.61 -9.62
C VAL A 212 13.37 7.13 -9.33
N VAL A 213 14.38 6.26 -9.30
CA VAL A 213 14.22 4.84 -8.97
C VAL A 213 14.34 4.57 -7.46
N PHE A 214 15.25 5.25 -6.74
CA PHE A 214 15.50 4.97 -5.33
C PHE A 214 14.62 5.79 -4.36
N THR A 215 14.23 7.02 -4.69
CA THR A 215 13.40 7.86 -3.80
C THR A 215 12.08 7.17 -3.42
N PRO A 216 11.27 6.60 -4.33
CA PRO A 216 10.03 5.91 -3.95
C PRO A 216 10.27 4.67 -3.07
N LEU A 217 11.42 4.01 -3.21
CA LEU A 217 11.79 2.87 -2.35
C LEU A 217 12.16 3.33 -0.94
N ILE A 218 12.79 4.50 -0.81
CA ILE A 218 13.11 5.13 0.47
C ILE A 218 11.82 5.60 1.15
N GLU A 219 10.97 6.35 0.42
CA GLU A 219 9.67 6.82 0.91
C GLU A 219 8.79 5.66 1.38
N ALA A 220 8.64 4.58 0.60
CA ALA A 220 7.87 3.41 1.01
C ALA A 220 8.40 2.72 2.28
N ARG A 221 9.72 2.82 2.56
CA ARG A 221 10.32 2.34 3.82
C ARG A 221 10.04 3.28 4.98
N PHE A 222 10.09 4.60 4.76
CA PHE A 222 9.74 5.61 5.75
C PHE A 222 8.25 5.57 6.10
N SER A 223 7.34 5.60 5.13
CA SER A 223 5.90 5.50 5.36
C SER A 223 5.52 4.24 6.13
N LYS A 224 6.12 3.07 5.78
CA LYS A 224 5.89 1.83 6.53
C LYS A 224 6.45 1.88 7.97
N ALA A 225 7.55 2.59 8.22
CA ALA A 225 8.07 2.79 9.57
C ALA A 225 7.24 3.80 10.39
N LEU A 226 6.50 4.68 9.71
CA LEU A 226 5.60 5.69 10.28
C LEU A 226 4.13 5.21 10.38
N GLY A 227 3.83 3.96 10.04
CA GLY A 227 2.45 3.42 10.09
C GLY A 227 1.52 3.89 8.98
N ARG A 228 2.00 4.69 8.00
CA ARG A 228 1.19 5.14 6.86
C ARG A 228 0.98 4.00 5.86
N MET A 229 -0.28 3.59 5.65
CA MET A 229 -0.67 2.72 4.54
C MET A 229 -0.30 3.34 3.19
N THR A 230 0.15 2.49 2.26
CA THR A 230 0.35 2.85 0.85
C THR A 230 -0.98 2.77 0.10
N GLU A 231 -1.23 3.69 -0.83
CA GLU A 231 -2.46 3.76 -1.65
C GLU A 231 -2.87 2.40 -2.26
N GLU A 232 -1.93 1.60 -2.78
CA GLU A 232 -2.19 0.25 -3.33
C GLU A 232 -2.88 -0.73 -2.35
N GLN A 233 -2.86 -0.47 -1.04
CA GLN A 233 -3.52 -1.32 -0.03
C GLN A 233 -4.95 -0.86 0.28
N LEU A 234 -5.30 0.40 0.01
CA LEU A 234 -6.64 0.94 0.21
C LEU A 234 -7.58 0.48 -0.93
N ASP A 235 -7.08 0.46 -2.17
CA ASP A 235 -7.81 0.04 -3.38
C ASP A 235 -8.42 -1.39 -3.35
N VAL A 236 -8.07 -2.22 -2.36
CA VAL A 236 -8.52 -3.62 -2.24
C VAL A 236 -9.60 -3.79 -1.14
N LEU A 237 -9.89 -2.75 -0.35
CA LEU A 237 -10.87 -2.81 0.75
C LEU A 237 -12.31 -2.65 0.24
N ASP A 238 -13.05 -3.76 0.13
CA ASP A 238 -14.49 -3.80 -0.12
C ASP A 238 -15.21 -4.50 1.05
N ASN A 239 -16.39 -4.01 1.44
CA ASN A 239 -17.22 -4.59 2.51
C ASN A 239 -16.53 -4.67 3.89
N HIS A 240 -15.74 -3.65 4.23
CA HIS A 240 -15.13 -3.44 5.54
C HIS A 240 -15.99 -2.55 6.46
N VAL A 241 -15.68 -2.54 7.76
CA VAL A 241 -16.17 -1.52 8.69
C VAL A 241 -15.15 -0.38 8.75
N LEU A 242 -15.63 0.86 8.60
CA LEU A 242 -14.82 2.06 8.67
C LEU A 242 -14.98 2.71 10.06
N VAL A 243 -13.94 2.66 10.88
CA VAL A 243 -13.92 3.28 12.20
C VAL A 243 -13.24 4.64 12.08
N LEU A 244 -13.97 5.70 12.41
CA LEU A 244 -13.54 7.07 12.22
C LEU A 244 -13.22 7.71 13.58
N GLY A 245 -11.97 8.13 13.75
CA GLY A 245 -11.42 8.61 15.00
C GLY A 245 -11.11 7.48 15.99
N PHE A 246 -10.63 7.86 17.18
CA PHE A 246 -10.35 6.92 18.26
C PHE A 246 -10.46 7.57 19.65
N GLY A 247 -11.23 6.93 20.53
CA GLY A 247 -11.38 7.26 21.94
C GLY A 247 -11.43 5.99 22.81
N ASP A 248 -11.88 6.15 24.05
CA ASP A 248 -11.78 5.12 25.10
C ASP A 248 -12.63 3.87 24.78
N LEU A 249 -13.70 4.05 24.00
CA LEU A 249 -14.59 2.99 23.55
C LEU A 249 -14.11 2.31 22.26
N THR A 250 -13.24 2.97 21.49
CA THR A 250 -12.85 2.47 20.16
C THR A 250 -12.01 1.21 20.26
N GLU A 251 -11.09 1.09 21.22
CA GLU A 251 -10.21 -0.08 21.29
C GLU A 251 -10.96 -1.39 21.61
N PRO A 252 -11.88 -1.46 22.59
CA PRO A 252 -12.76 -2.62 22.76
C PRO A 252 -13.63 -2.93 21.53
N ILE A 253 -14.12 -1.89 20.83
CA ILE A 253 -14.90 -2.07 19.59
C ILE A 253 -14.04 -2.70 18.49
N LEU A 254 -12.77 -2.31 18.36
CA LEU A 254 -11.83 -2.92 17.40
C LEU A 254 -11.50 -4.37 17.75
N GLU A 255 -11.32 -4.68 19.04
CA GLU A 255 -11.07 -6.05 19.51
C GLU A 255 -12.23 -6.98 19.14
N GLU A 256 -13.48 -6.55 19.33
CA GLU A 256 -14.67 -7.32 18.96
C GLU A 256 -14.84 -7.42 17.43
N LEU A 257 -14.87 -6.27 16.73
CA LEU A 257 -15.14 -6.22 15.28
C LEU A 257 -14.10 -6.96 14.45
N SER A 258 -12.81 -6.89 14.80
CA SER A 258 -11.73 -7.50 14.03
C SER A 258 -11.76 -9.04 14.02
N THR A 259 -12.57 -9.66 14.88
CA THR A 259 -12.85 -11.11 14.83
C THR A 259 -13.96 -11.48 13.84
N GLN A 260 -14.81 -10.52 13.46
CA GLN A 260 -16.04 -10.76 12.69
C GLN A 260 -16.02 -10.12 11.28
N ALA A 261 -15.26 -9.04 11.08
CA ALA A 261 -15.19 -8.29 9.84
C ALA A 261 -13.79 -7.69 9.60
N ASP A 262 -13.48 -7.36 8.34
CA ASP A 262 -12.35 -6.51 8.00
C ASP A 262 -12.62 -5.07 8.50
N VAL A 263 -11.65 -4.47 9.18
CA VAL A 263 -11.78 -3.13 9.79
C VAL A 263 -10.66 -2.21 9.30
N LEU A 264 -11.02 -0.99 8.91
CA LEU A 264 -10.09 0.13 8.68
C LEU A 264 -10.34 1.21 9.73
N VAL A 265 -9.27 1.69 10.38
CA VAL A 265 -9.34 2.78 11.37
C VAL A 265 -8.71 4.05 10.78
N VAL A 266 -9.41 5.19 10.85
CA VAL A 266 -8.88 6.51 10.45
C VAL A 266 -8.57 7.31 11.72
N VAL A 267 -7.32 7.76 11.87
CA VAL A 267 -6.89 8.58 13.02
C VAL A 267 -5.92 9.68 12.59
N ASP A 268 -6.07 10.85 13.21
CA ASP A 268 -5.24 12.04 12.99
C ASP A 268 -3.80 11.89 13.52
N ASP A 269 -3.66 11.26 14.69
CA ASP A 269 -2.40 11.15 15.43
C ASP A 269 -1.48 10.03 14.93
N GLU A 270 -0.25 10.39 14.51
CA GLU A 270 0.76 9.44 14.03
C GLU A 270 1.20 8.43 15.12
N GLU A 271 1.27 8.82 16.39
CA GLU A 271 1.69 7.91 17.47
C GLU A 271 0.62 6.85 17.76
N ARG A 272 -0.65 7.24 17.76
CA ARG A 272 -1.81 6.34 17.83
C ARG A 272 -1.88 5.43 16.60
N ALA A 273 -1.69 5.97 15.39
CA ALA A 273 -1.68 5.18 14.17
C ALA A 273 -0.60 4.08 14.19
N ARG A 274 0.61 4.41 14.67
CA ARG A 274 1.68 3.44 14.84
C ARG A 274 1.34 2.36 15.87
N ARG A 275 0.80 2.73 17.05
CA ARG A 275 0.38 1.76 18.09
C ARG A 275 -0.68 0.77 17.57
N LEU A 276 -1.68 1.25 16.86
CA LEU A 276 -2.72 0.40 16.26
C LEU A 276 -2.13 -0.52 15.17
N SER A 277 -1.22 0.00 14.35
CA SER A 277 -0.50 -0.80 13.33
C SER A 277 0.40 -1.87 13.95
N GLU A 278 1.08 -1.58 15.07
CA GLU A 278 1.91 -2.53 15.83
C GLU A 278 1.07 -3.65 16.44
N ARG A 279 -0.20 -3.38 16.78
CA ARG A 279 -1.20 -4.37 17.22
C ARG A 279 -1.79 -5.21 16.08
N GLY A 280 -1.51 -4.85 14.82
CA GLY A 280 -1.98 -5.58 13.63
C GLY A 280 -3.28 -5.04 13.00
N TYR A 281 -3.81 -3.90 13.46
CA TYR A 281 -4.95 -3.26 12.83
C TYR A 281 -4.56 -2.56 11.51
N THR A 282 -5.52 -2.46 10.59
CA THR A 282 -5.39 -1.68 9.35
C THR A 282 -5.71 -0.22 9.66
N VAL A 283 -4.77 0.70 9.39
CA VAL A 283 -4.88 2.10 9.83
C VAL A 283 -4.52 3.09 8.73
N LEU A 284 -5.38 4.09 8.55
CA LEU A 284 -5.16 5.28 7.75
C LEU A 284 -4.85 6.47 8.69
N THR A 285 -3.70 7.11 8.50
CA THR A 285 -3.34 8.32 9.26
C THR A 285 -3.80 9.55 8.50
N ASP A 286 -4.94 10.12 8.91
CA ASP A 286 -5.63 11.25 8.27
C ASP A 286 -6.71 11.82 9.22
N ASP A 287 -7.23 13.03 8.96
CA ASP A 287 -8.31 13.62 9.77
C ASP A 287 -9.63 12.85 9.51
N PRO A 288 -10.29 12.25 10.53
CA PRO A 288 -11.50 11.46 10.32
C PRO A 288 -12.70 12.29 9.84
N SER A 289 -12.68 13.61 10.01
CA SER A 289 -13.77 14.51 9.60
C SER A 289 -13.65 15.01 8.15
N ASP A 290 -12.46 14.89 7.53
CA ASP A 290 -12.19 15.36 6.16
C ASP A 290 -12.77 14.44 5.07
N GLU A 291 -13.28 15.07 4.01
CA GLU A 291 -13.91 14.39 2.86
C GLU A 291 -12.90 13.50 2.11
N GLU A 292 -11.66 13.99 1.90
CA GLU A 292 -10.60 13.23 1.24
C GLU A 292 -10.17 12.01 2.06
N ALA A 293 -10.11 12.13 3.39
CA ALA A 293 -9.76 11.02 4.28
C ALA A 293 -10.77 9.88 4.22
N GLN A 294 -12.07 10.20 4.24
CA GLN A 294 -13.13 9.18 4.17
C GLN A 294 -13.25 8.55 2.78
N HIS A 295 -13.00 9.31 1.70
CA HIS A 295 -12.85 8.76 0.34
C HIS A 295 -11.65 7.79 0.25
N ARG A 296 -10.49 8.16 0.81
CA ARG A 296 -9.32 7.27 0.90
C ARG A 296 -9.60 6.03 1.76
N GLY A 297 -10.49 6.16 2.75
CA GLY A 297 -11.06 5.07 3.54
C GLY A 297 -12.12 4.22 2.82
N ARG A 298 -12.43 4.51 1.55
CA ARG A 298 -13.41 3.83 0.70
C ARG A 298 -14.80 3.70 1.32
N ILE A 299 -15.30 4.78 1.91
CA ILE A 299 -16.62 4.84 2.55
C ILE A 299 -17.79 4.42 1.65
N GLU A 300 -17.66 4.58 0.33
CA GLU A 300 -18.66 4.18 -0.68
C GLU A 300 -18.80 2.64 -0.78
N ALA A 301 -17.77 1.90 -0.38
CA ALA A 301 -17.72 0.44 -0.35
C ALA A 301 -17.77 -0.15 1.08
N ALA A 302 -17.80 0.70 2.11
CA ALA A 302 -17.87 0.28 3.50
C ALA A 302 -19.25 -0.31 3.83
N GLN A 303 -19.27 -1.40 4.61
CA GLN A 303 -20.49 -2.02 5.11
C GLN A 303 -21.15 -1.17 6.20
N ALA A 304 -20.34 -0.56 7.07
CA ALA A 304 -20.78 0.30 8.16
C ALA A 304 -19.69 1.31 8.55
N VAL A 305 -20.11 2.39 9.19
CA VAL A 305 -19.25 3.40 9.80
C VAL A 305 -19.46 3.41 11.32
N VAL A 306 -18.38 3.50 12.08
CA VAL A 306 -18.42 3.70 13.54
C VAL A 306 -17.71 4.99 13.93
N ALA A 307 -18.41 5.87 14.65
CA ALA A 307 -17.85 7.08 15.26
C ALA A 307 -18.05 7.02 16.78
N ALA A 308 -16.97 6.80 17.53
CA ALA A 308 -17.05 6.51 18.96
C ALA A 308 -15.83 7.10 19.70
N THR A 309 -15.58 8.39 19.49
CA THR A 309 -14.48 9.10 20.13
C THR A 309 -14.91 9.69 21.47
N ASN A 310 -13.98 10.36 22.13
CA ASN A 310 -14.26 11.12 23.36
C ASN A 310 -14.82 12.53 23.06
N ASN A 311 -15.09 12.86 21.78
CA ASN A 311 -15.46 14.20 21.31
C ASN A 311 -16.70 14.17 20.38
N ASP A 312 -17.89 14.18 20.98
CA ASP A 312 -19.18 14.15 20.25
C ASP A 312 -19.34 15.24 19.16
N ALA A 313 -18.58 16.35 19.24
CA ALA A 313 -18.64 17.42 18.23
C ALA A 313 -17.87 17.05 16.95
N GLU A 314 -16.73 16.37 17.11
CA GLU A 314 -15.91 15.83 16.03
C GLU A 314 -16.56 14.58 15.43
N ASP A 315 -17.15 13.71 16.26
CA ASP A 315 -18.01 12.62 15.80
C ASP A 315 -19.17 13.16 14.95
N ALA A 316 -19.82 14.25 15.36
CA ALA A 316 -20.90 14.84 14.58
C ALA A 316 -20.45 15.37 13.20
N LEU A 317 -19.25 15.97 13.10
CA LEU A 317 -18.67 16.40 11.81
C LEU A 317 -18.34 15.18 10.93
N THR A 318 -17.64 14.21 11.51
CA THR A 318 -17.28 12.92 10.92
C THR A 318 -18.51 12.20 10.34
N ILE A 319 -19.61 12.15 11.10
CA ILE A 319 -20.90 11.54 10.69
C ILE A 319 -21.56 12.34 9.56
N LEU A 320 -21.48 13.68 9.57
CA LEU A 320 -22.03 14.54 8.50
C LEU A 320 -21.31 14.27 7.18
N THR A 321 -19.97 14.29 7.19
CA THR A 321 -19.13 13.94 6.03
C THR A 321 -19.46 12.53 5.54
N ALA A 322 -19.57 11.56 6.46
CA ALA A 322 -19.89 10.18 6.14
C ALA A 322 -21.24 10.01 5.45
N ARG A 323 -22.27 10.67 5.97
CA ARG A 323 -23.63 10.63 5.40
C ARG A 323 -23.74 11.39 4.08
N GLN A 324 -22.92 12.42 3.86
CA GLN A 324 -22.83 13.15 2.60
C GLN A 324 -22.21 12.28 1.49
N LEU A 325 -21.11 11.57 1.81
CA LEU A 325 -20.40 10.72 0.85
C LEU A 325 -21.14 9.43 0.53
N ASN A 326 -21.69 8.75 1.55
CA ASN A 326 -22.49 7.55 1.36
C ASN A 326 -23.84 7.66 2.08
N PRO A 327 -24.89 8.20 1.41
CA PRO A 327 -26.22 8.33 1.99
C PRO A 327 -26.84 7.01 2.47
N GLY A 328 -26.38 5.86 1.97
CA GLY A 328 -26.90 4.53 2.30
C GLY A 328 -26.08 3.72 3.31
N VAL A 329 -24.91 4.21 3.77
CA VAL A 329 -24.10 3.46 4.75
C VAL A 329 -24.78 3.40 6.11
N THR A 330 -24.61 2.30 6.85
CA THR A 330 -25.08 2.23 8.24
C THR A 330 -24.09 2.95 9.14
N ILE A 331 -24.53 3.97 9.86
CA ILE A 331 -23.69 4.75 10.77
C ILE A 331 -24.11 4.47 12.22
N VAL A 332 -23.18 3.94 13.01
CA VAL A 332 -23.32 3.72 14.46
C VAL A 332 -22.43 4.69 15.21
N ALA A 333 -22.97 5.38 16.22
CA ALA A 333 -22.20 6.32 17.03
C ALA A 333 -22.32 6.07 18.54
N ALA A 334 -21.26 6.37 19.28
CA ALA A 334 -21.28 6.41 20.74
C ALA A 334 -21.34 7.86 21.22
N ALA A 335 -22.37 8.21 22.00
CA ALA A 335 -22.52 9.51 22.62
C ALA A 335 -21.85 9.52 24.01
N THR A 336 -20.74 10.25 24.12
CA THR A 336 -20.04 10.53 25.37
C THR A 336 -20.95 11.34 26.31
N GLN A 337 -21.64 12.37 25.80
CA GLN A 337 -22.59 13.18 26.57
C GLN A 337 -24.04 12.90 26.14
N ARG A 338 -24.92 12.69 27.11
CA ARG A 338 -26.34 12.33 26.88
C ARG A 338 -27.09 13.40 26.07
N GLU A 339 -26.71 14.66 26.22
CA GLU A 339 -27.29 15.83 25.56
C GLU A 339 -26.98 15.84 24.04
N ASN A 340 -25.95 15.12 23.61
CA ASN A 340 -25.49 15.07 22.23
C ASN A 340 -26.11 13.93 21.41
N ILE A 341 -26.83 12.97 22.03
CA ILE A 341 -27.50 11.86 21.33
C ILE A 341 -28.36 12.36 20.16
N ASN A 342 -29.19 13.37 20.40
CA ASN A 342 -30.06 13.96 19.37
C ASN A 342 -29.31 14.82 18.35
N LYS A 343 -28.08 15.26 18.64
CA LYS A 343 -27.22 15.96 17.68
C LYS A 343 -26.60 14.96 16.71
N LEU A 344 -26.04 13.85 17.21
CA LEU A 344 -25.46 12.76 16.41
C LEU A 344 -26.51 12.10 15.50
N LYS A 345 -27.74 11.86 15.99
CA LYS A 345 -28.85 11.40 15.13
C LYS A 345 -29.20 12.38 14.02
N ARG A 346 -29.18 13.70 14.29
CA ARG A 346 -29.41 14.73 13.26
C ARG A 346 -28.24 14.93 12.30
N ALA A 347 -27.01 14.61 12.71
CA ALA A 347 -25.84 14.57 11.85
C ALA A 347 -25.94 13.45 10.81
N GLY A 348 -26.68 12.37 11.12
CA GLY A 348 -26.94 11.27 10.20
C GLY A 348 -26.65 9.88 10.78
N ALA A 349 -26.37 9.73 12.07
CA ALA A 349 -26.21 8.42 12.69
C ALA A 349 -27.56 7.68 12.79
N ASP A 350 -27.62 6.45 12.29
CA ASP A 350 -28.80 5.59 12.35
C ASP A 350 -29.03 5.09 13.79
N THR A 351 -27.94 4.66 14.43
CA THR A 351 -27.92 4.19 15.81
C THR A 351 -26.99 5.04 16.64
N VAL A 352 -27.46 5.52 17.79
CA VAL A 352 -26.64 6.26 18.77
C VAL A 352 -26.84 5.66 20.15
N ILE A 353 -25.76 5.14 20.73
CA ILE A 353 -25.72 4.51 22.06
C ILE A 353 -25.01 5.47 23.01
N SER A 354 -25.45 5.58 24.28
CA SER A 354 -24.69 6.31 25.31
C SER A 354 -24.25 5.34 26.40
N PRO A 355 -23.00 4.82 26.34
CA PRO A 355 -22.50 3.85 27.32
C PRO A 355 -22.50 4.39 28.75
N ALA A 356 -22.23 5.69 28.94
CA ALA A 356 -22.34 6.33 30.25
C ALA A 356 -23.77 6.30 30.80
N THR A 357 -24.79 6.47 29.95
CA THR A 357 -26.20 6.40 30.37
C THR A 357 -26.61 4.96 30.72
N LEU A 358 -26.19 3.98 29.91
CA LEU A 358 -26.46 2.56 30.17
C LEU A 358 -25.74 2.07 31.44
N GLY A 359 -24.44 2.35 31.55
CA GLY A 359 -23.64 2.02 32.73
C GLY A 359 -24.19 2.64 34.01
N ALA A 360 -24.61 3.90 33.99
CA ALA A 360 -25.26 4.54 35.14
C ALA A 360 -26.57 3.84 35.56
N HIS A 361 -27.37 3.39 34.59
CA HIS A 361 -28.59 2.63 34.88
C HIS A 361 -28.28 1.26 35.50
N PHE A 362 -27.35 0.49 34.92
CA PHE A 362 -26.96 -0.82 35.46
C PHE A 362 -26.30 -0.73 36.84
N LEU A 363 -25.47 0.29 37.08
CA LEU A 363 -24.89 0.56 38.40
C LEU A 363 -25.96 0.91 39.44
N ALA A 364 -26.99 1.68 39.07
CA ALA A 364 -28.09 2.02 39.97
C ALA A 364 -28.94 0.79 40.31
N GLU A 365 -29.35 -0.01 39.32
CA GLU A 365 -30.11 -1.26 39.55
C GLU A 365 -29.31 -2.26 40.42
N SER A 366 -28.01 -2.41 40.14
CA SER A 366 -27.13 -3.29 40.93
C SER A 366 -26.95 -2.80 42.37
N ALA A 367 -26.83 -1.48 42.59
CA ALA A 367 -26.76 -0.88 43.92
C ALA A 367 -28.08 -1.03 44.72
N LEU A 368 -29.21 -1.17 44.03
CA LEU A 368 -30.52 -1.49 44.62
C LEU A 368 -30.72 -3.00 44.86
N GLY A 369 -29.74 -3.85 44.54
CA GLY A 369 -29.81 -5.30 44.70
C GLY A 369 -30.72 -6.00 43.68
N ARG A 370 -30.96 -5.35 42.53
CA ARG A 370 -31.76 -5.89 41.43
C ARG A 370 -30.83 -6.50 40.37
N GLN A 371 -31.33 -7.46 39.59
CA GLN A 371 -30.55 -8.26 38.63
C GLN A 371 -30.15 -7.49 37.34
N GLY A 372 -29.68 -6.25 37.49
CA GLY A 372 -29.48 -5.32 36.36
C GLY A 372 -28.27 -5.64 35.47
N ALA A 373 -27.08 -5.82 36.07
CA ALA A 373 -25.83 -6.02 35.32
C ALA A 373 -25.52 -7.50 35.05
N GLU A 374 -25.43 -8.32 36.11
CA GLU A 374 -24.94 -9.71 36.04
C GLU A 374 -25.75 -10.59 35.07
N THR A 375 -27.08 -10.41 35.04
CA THR A 375 -27.95 -11.18 34.15
C THR A 375 -27.76 -10.79 32.69
N LEU A 376 -27.61 -9.49 32.38
CA LEU A 376 -27.37 -9.05 31.00
C LEU A 376 -25.95 -9.42 30.54
N GLU A 377 -24.94 -9.27 31.40
CA GLU A 377 -23.56 -9.72 31.13
C GLU A 377 -23.53 -11.23 30.79
N THR A 378 -24.27 -12.05 31.54
CA THR A 378 -24.40 -13.49 31.27
C THR A 378 -25.06 -13.79 29.92
N HIS A 379 -26.04 -12.98 29.48
CA HIS A 379 -26.71 -13.17 28.18
C HIS A 379 -25.94 -12.59 26.99
N LEU A 380 -25.05 -11.62 27.20
CA LEU A 380 -24.24 -11.01 26.14
C LEU A 380 -22.86 -11.65 25.96
N LEU A 381 -22.28 -12.22 27.03
CA LEU A 381 -20.96 -12.86 27.02
C LEU A 381 -21.03 -14.40 27.16
N GLY A 382 -22.21 -14.97 27.35
CA GLY A 382 -22.43 -16.41 27.52
C GLY A 382 -22.80 -17.12 26.22
N ASP A 383 -21.86 -17.89 25.68
CA ASP A 383 -22.11 -18.85 24.58
C ASP A 383 -22.69 -20.16 25.12
N ASP A 384 -24.03 -20.29 25.11
CA ASP A 384 -24.70 -21.58 24.83
C ASP A 384 -26.24 -21.45 24.66
N GLY A 385 -26.74 -21.70 23.45
CA GLY A 385 -27.94 -22.53 23.27
C GLY A 385 -29.34 -21.93 23.43
N GLY A 386 -29.73 -20.97 22.57
CA GLY A 386 -31.09 -20.84 22.00
C GLY A 386 -32.31 -20.78 22.95
N GLY A 387 -32.75 -19.55 23.27
CA GLY A 387 -34.04 -19.29 23.92
C GLY A 387 -34.50 -17.83 23.72
N ASP A 388 -35.63 -17.68 23.03
CA ASP A 388 -36.65 -16.65 23.20
C ASP A 388 -36.25 -15.15 23.20
N ILE A 389 -36.09 -14.63 21.97
CA ILE A 389 -36.12 -13.18 21.65
C ILE A 389 -37.46 -12.52 22.08
N GLU A 390 -38.49 -13.33 22.33
CA GLU A 390 -39.84 -12.89 22.72
C GLU A 390 -39.88 -12.30 24.16
N ALA A 391 -39.07 -12.82 25.10
CA ALA A 391 -39.01 -12.32 26.48
C ALA A 391 -38.41 -10.89 26.59
N ALA A 392 -37.52 -10.52 25.66
CA ALA A 392 -36.96 -9.17 25.60
C ALA A 392 -37.98 -8.12 25.11
N ALA A 393 -39.06 -8.54 24.43
CA ALA A 393 -40.12 -7.65 23.98
C ALA A 393 -41.13 -7.35 25.09
N GLU A 394 -41.49 -8.35 25.93
CA GLU A 394 -42.41 -8.15 27.07
C GLU A 394 -41.83 -7.20 28.12
N ALA A 395 -40.52 -7.33 28.44
CA ALA A 395 -39.85 -6.47 29.42
C ALA A 395 -39.81 -4.96 29.06
N VAL A 396 -40.08 -4.61 27.80
CA VAL A 396 -40.19 -3.21 27.34
C VAL A 396 -41.65 -2.74 27.31
N GLY A 397 -42.62 -3.65 27.28
CA GLY A 397 -44.05 -3.35 27.26
C GLY A 397 -44.65 -2.97 28.62
N GLU A 398 -44.24 -3.66 29.70
CA GLU A 398 -44.83 -3.48 31.04
C GLU A 398 -44.44 -2.17 31.75
N ALA A 399 -43.54 -1.36 31.17
CA ALA A 399 -43.19 -0.03 31.68
C ALA A 399 -44.16 1.09 31.24
N GLY A 400 -45.27 0.76 30.56
CA GLY A 400 -46.12 1.70 29.83
C GLY A 400 -47.53 1.96 30.37
N ASP A 401 -48.05 1.21 31.35
CA ASP A 401 -49.50 1.15 31.65
C ASP A 401 -49.92 1.53 33.09
N ASP A 402 -49.04 2.17 33.88
CA ASP A 402 -49.38 2.74 35.20
C ASP A 402 -49.45 4.29 35.11
N GLY A 403 -50.59 4.85 34.67
CA GLY A 403 -50.66 6.31 34.46
C GLY A 403 -52.00 7.03 34.30
N GLU A 404 -53.15 6.37 34.11
CA GLU A 404 -54.45 7.05 33.94
C GLU A 404 -55.59 6.43 34.77
N ASP A 405 -55.86 6.98 35.98
CA ASP A 405 -57.22 7.23 36.47
C ASP A 405 -57.24 7.95 37.85
N ALA A 406 -57.68 9.22 37.87
CA ALA A 406 -58.22 9.91 39.07
C ALA A 406 -58.85 11.27 38.72
N ASP A 407 -60.16 11.26 38.44
CA ASP A 407 -60.99 12.48 38.37
C ASP A 407 -61.38 13.01 39.76
N HIS A 408 -61.23 14.32 40.01
CA HIS A 408 -62.33 15.14 40.55
C HIS A 408 -62.02 16.66 40.61
N GLY A 409 -63.03 17.45 40.22
CA GLY A 409 -62.93 18.89 39.98
C GLY A 409 -62.94 19.86 41.17
N GLY A 410 -62.80 21.15 40.84
CA GLY A 410 -62.90 22.29 41.75
C GLY A 410 -62.98 23.63 41.02
N ARG A 411 -63.98 24.47 41.34
CA ARG A 411 -64.21 25.83 40.78
C ARG A 411 -63.66 26.92 41.70
N ALA A 412 -63.11 27.99 41.09
CA ALA A 412 -63.16 29.43 41.45
C ALA A 412 -61.80 30.12 41.14
N ASP A 413 -61.64 31.42 40.95
CA ASP A 413 -62.40 32.60 40.45
C ASP A 413 -61.51 33.84 40.75
N ALA A 414 -61.66 34.95 40.02
CA ALA A 414 -60.84 36.19 40.04
C ALA A 414 -59.33 36.00 39.69
N GLY A 415 -58.59 36.94 39.09
CA GLY A 415 -58.79 38.36 38.73
C GLY A 415 -57.43 39.08 38.96
N THR A 416 -56.81 39.78 38.01
CA THR A 416 -56.88 41.26 37.82
C THR A 416 -55.85 41.69 36.75
N GLU A 417 -56.20 42.74 36.00
CA GLU A 417 -55.38 43.82 35.37
C GLU A 417 -54.02 44.17 36.06
N THR A 418 -53.05 44.97 35.55
CA THR A 418 -52.82 45.98 34.46
C THR A 418 -51.27 46.22 34.40
N ASP A 419 -50.59 46.96 33.51
CA ASP A 419 -50.69 47.43 32.10
C ASP A 419 -49.39 48.26 31.81
N HIS A 420 -49.11 48.61 30.55
CA HIS A 420 -48.01 49.46 30.02
C HIS A 420 -46.60 48.82 30.07
N GLY A 421 -45.64 49.11 29.18
CA GLY A 421 -45.46 50.14 28.14
C GLY A 421 -43.95 50.48 28.14
N GLY A 422 -43.19 50.38 27.06
CA GLY A 422 -43.33 51.15 25.82
C GLY A 422 -42.43 52.41 25.91
N GLY A 423 -41.22 52.38 25.34
CA GLY A 423 -40.33 53.55 25.33
C GLY A 423 -38.95 53.29 24.73
N ALA A 424 -38.62 53.99 23.65
CA ALA A 424 -37.31 53.94 22.98
C ALA A 424 -36.60 55.31 23.03
N GLY A 425 -35.28 55.27 22.96
CA GLY A 425 -34.36 56.42 22.96
C GLY A 425 -33.02 55.94 23.53
N GLY A 426 -31.86 56.21 22.93
CA GLY A 426 -31.52 57.26 21.98
C GLY A 426 -30.42 58.11 22.61
N GLY A 427 -29.16 57.76 22.36
CA GLY A 427 -27.98 58.38 22.97
C GLY A 427 -26.75 58.13 22.12
N ASP A 428 -26.30 59.20 21.48
CA ASP A 428 -25.08 59.33 20.68
C ASP A 428 -23.95 59.86 21.58
N ASP A 429 -22.70 59.39 21.42
CA ASP A 429 -21.49 60.06 21.90
C ASP A 429 -20.19 59.35 21.44
N GLY A 430 -19.36 60.07 20.66
CA GLY A 430 -17.91 60.21 20.95
C GLY A 430 -16.87 59.14 20.51
N ASP A 431 -16.31 59.33 19.30
CA ASP A 431 -14.89 59.05 18.94
C ASP A 431 -13.92 59.91 19.83
N PRO A 432 -12.57 59.75 19.94
CA PRO A 432 -11.63 58.93 19.14
C PRO A 432 -10.44 58.22 19.87
N SER A 433 -9.68 57.39 19.15
CA SER A 433 -8.18 57.25 19.15
C SER A 433 -7.73 55.89 18.58
N GLU A 434 -7.07 55.84 17.42
CA GLU A 434 -5.60 55.82 17.18
C GLU A 434 -4.82 54.51 17.52
N ARG A 435 -4.47 53.80 16.43
CA ARG A 435 -3.12 53.33 16.05
C ARG A 435 -2.42 52.11 16.70
N ARG A 436 -1.72 51.43 15.77
CA ARG A 436 -0.58 50.48 15.89
C ARG A 436 -0.95 49.05 16.33
N GLU A 437 -0.30 48.02 15.77
CA GLU A 437 0.90 47.99 14.90
C GLU A 437 0.74 47.06 13.69
#